data_AF-A0A4Q3RLB6-F1
#
_entry.id   AF-A0A4Q3RLB6-F1
#
_cell.length_a   1.000
_cell.length_b   1.000
_cell.length_c   1.000
_cell.angle_alpha   90.00
_cell.angle_beta   90.00
_cell.angle_gamma   90.00
#
_symmetry.space_group_name_H-M   'P 1'
#
loop_
_entity.id
_entity.type
_entity.pdbx_description
1 polymer ?
#
loop_
_entity_poly.entity_id
_entity_poly.type
_entity_poly.pdbx_seq_one_letter_code
_entity_poly.pdbx_strand_id
1 'polypeptide(L)'
;MDTEHNKKTLELANAAVTRGDHEAFLSYCTEDTKWDFVGEQVLEGKESVRRYMAETYIEPPQFKVERLIAEGNMLAAIGKISLKDKHGKMATYSYCDVWNFRDGKMHELSAYVVATDQDEKSDKHAGDTVIGSGFTYNEAEQPSDQRLPVDQVNDQDIVNLPDLGQPNRP
;
A
#
# COMPACT_ATOMS: atom_id res chain seq x y z
N MET A 1 -20.01 8.08 -0.69
CA MET A 1 -20.39 6.65 -0.59
C MET A 1 -20.26 6.22 0.85
N ASP A 2 -20.95 5.15 1.24
CA ASP A 2 -20.85 4.58 2.60
C ASP A 2 -19.51 3.86 2.77
N THR A 3 -18.70 4.30 3.73
CA THR A 3 -17.39 3.72 4.03
C THR A 3 -17.48 2.26 4.46
N GLU A 4 -18.60 1.85 5.08
CA GLU A 4 -18.82 0.45 5.47
C GLU A 4 -19.02 -0.45 4.25
N HIS A 5 -19.63 0.08 3.18
CA HIS A 5 -19.74 -0.64 1.91
C HIS A 5 -18.36 -0.89 1.26
N ASN A 6 -17.45 0.09 1.32
CA ASN A 6 -16.10 -0.07 0.77
C ASN A 6 -15.30 -1.10 1.58
N LYS A 7 -15.37 -1.05 2.91
CA LYS A 7 -14.78 -2.09 3.77
C LYS A 7 -15.31 -3.47 3.42
N LYS A 8 -16.64 -3.58 3.27
CA LYS A 8 -17.26 -4.87 2.94
C LYS A 8 -16.82 -5.40 1.59
N THR A 9 -16.72 -4.52 0.60
CA THR A 9 -16.23 -4.84 -0.74
C THR A 9 -14.81 -5.40 -0.69
N LEU A 10 -13.90 -4.73 0.04
CA LEU A 10 -12.53 -5.22 0.19
C LEU A 10 -12.47 -6.56 0.93
N GLU A 11 -13.23 -6.74 2.00
CA GLU A 11 -13.29 -8.03 2.72
C GLU A 11 -13.72 -9.18 1.81
N LEU A 12 -14.76 -8.96 0.99
CA LEU A 12 -15.25 -9.95 0.04
C LEU A 12 -14.24 -10.25 -1.07
N ALA A 13 -13.56 -9.21 -1.55
CA ALA A 13 -12.49 -9.34 -2.53
C ALA A 13 -11.32 -10.16 -1.96
N ASN A 14 -10.82 -9.80 -0.77
CA ASN A 14 -9.75 -10.55 -0.10
C ASN A 14 -10.15 -12.02 0.16
N ALA A 15 -11.40 -12.26 0.55
CA ALA A 15 -11.90 -13.62 0.73
C ALA A 15 -11.91 -14.42 -0.57
N ALA A 16 -12.13 -13.79 -1.73
CA ALA A 16 -12.02 -14.45 -3.04
C ALA A 16 -10.58 -14.86 -3.33
N VAL A 17 -9.61 -13.97 -3.09
CA VAL A 17 -8.17 -14.28 -3.27
C VAL A 17 -7.71 -15.42 -2.36
N THR A 18 -8.12 -15.43 -1.09
CA THR A 18 -7.80 -16.51 -0.15
C THR A 18 -8.37 -17.88 -0.58
N ARG A 19 -9.42 -17.89 -1.42
CA ARG A 19 -9.97 -19.12 -2.01
C ARG A 19 -9.38 -19.46 -3.39
N GLY A 20 -8.45 -18.66 -3.91
CA GLY A 20 -7.88 -18.80 -5.25
C GLY A 20 -8.83 -18.36 -6.38
N ASP A 21 -9.88 -17.60 -6.08
CA ASP A 21 -10.87 -17.15 -7.06
C ASP A 21 -10.55 -15.74 -7.56
N HIS A 22 -9.63 -15.66 -8.52
CA HIS A 22 -9.14 -14.39 -9.06
C HIS A 22 -10.21 -13.63 -9.86
N GLU A 23 -11.11 -14.33 -10.56
CA GLU A 23 -12.17 -13.67 -11.31
C GLU A 23 -13.23 -13.06 -10.38
N ALA A 24 -13.58 -13.75 -9.29
CA ALA A 24 -14.47 -13.14 -8.29
C ALA A 24 -13.82 -11.91 -7.66
N PHE A 25 -12.52 -11.92 -7.38
CA PHE A 25 -11.79 -10.73 -6.94
C PHE A 25 -11.89 -9.59 -7.97
N LEU A 26 -11.59 -9.88 -9.25
CA LEU A 26 -11.63 -8.89 -10.34
C LEU A 26 -13.03 -8.33 -10.59
N SER A 27 -14.10 -9.03 -10.20
CA SER A 27 -15.48 -8.52 -10.30
C SER A 27 -15.71 -7.26 -9.44
N TYR A 28 -14.96 -7.13 -8.33
CA TYR A 28 -14.98 -5.97 -7.43
C TYR A 28 -14.09 -4.82 -7.93
N CYS A 29 -13.26 -5.03 -8.94
CA CYS A 29 -12.46 -3.98 -9.56
C CYS A 29 -13.23 -3.24 -10.67
N THR A 30 -12.86 -1.99 -10.92
CA THR A 30 -13.18 -1.29 -12.18
C THR A 30 -12.39 -1.87 -13.35
N GLU A 31 -12.90 -1.77 -14.59
CA GLU A 31 -12.22 -2.32 -15.78
C GLU A 31 -10.84 -1.68 -16.02
N ASP A 32 -10.76 -0.38 -15.78
CA ASP A 32 -9.59 0.49 -15.86
C ASP A 32 -8.83 0.59 -14.52
N THR A 33 -8.92 -0.43 -13.66
CA THR A 33 -8.23 -0.38 -12.36
C THR A 33 -6.73 -0.19 -12.53
N LYS A 34 -6.12 0.64 -11.67
CA LYS A 34 -4.68 0.92 -11.69
C LYS A 34 -4.05 0.57 -10.36
N TRP A 35 -3.03 -0.28 -10.37
CA TRP A 35 -2.32 -0.70 -9.16
C TRP A 35 -0.88 -0.24 -9.22
N ASP A 36 -0.46 0.53 -8.22
CA ASP A 36 0.90 0.98 -8.03
C ASP A 36 1.51 0.21 -6.86
N PHE A 37 2.38 -0.75 -7.17
CA PHE A 37 3.23 -1.40 -6.18
C PHE A 37 4.46 -0.52 -5.99
N VAL A 38 4.43 0.30 -4.95
CA VAL A 38 5.37 1.41 -4.77
C VAL A 38 6.80 0.88 -4.68
N GLY A 39 7.68 1.41 -5.54
CA GLY A 39 9.08 0.98 -5.65
C GLY A 39 9.31 -0.24 -6.54
N GLU A 40 8.26 -0.78 -7.17
CA GLU A 40 8.36 -1.98 -8.01
C GLU A 40 7.77 -1.79 -9.42
N GLN A 41 6.45 -1.72 -9.54
CA GLN A 41 5.76 -1.74 -10.84
C GLN A 41 4.35 -1.16 -10.77
N VAL A 42 3.82 -0.78 -11.93
CA VAL A 42 2.44 -0.31 -12.09
C VAL A 42 1.69 -1.24 -13.04
N LEU A 43 0.49 -1.65 -12.65
CA LEU A 43 -0.44 -2.43 -13.46
C LEU A 43 -1.61 -1.54 -13.91
N GLU A 44 -1.97 -1.65 -15.18
CA GLU A 44 -3.07 -0.89 -15.76
C GLU A 44 -4.11 -1.84 -16.38
N GLY A 45 -5.35 -1.70 -15.91
CA GLY A 45 -6.50 -2.49 -16.32
C GLY A 45 -6.57 -3.89 -15.70
N LYS A 46 -7.78 -4.45 -15.66
CA LYS A 46 -8.03 -5.79 -15.11
C LYS A 46 -7.20 -6.89 -15.74
N GLU A 47 -6.94 -6.82 -17.05
CA GLU A 47 -6.14 -7.83 -17.75
C GLU A 47 -4.70 -7.91 -17.20
N SER A 48 -4.10 -6.76 -16.87
CA SER A 48 -2.76 -6.72 -16.28
C SER A 48 -2.76 -7.29 -14.87
N VAL A 49 -3.77 -6.93 -14.06
CA VAL A 49 -3.97 -7.47 -12.71
C VAL A 49 -4.21 -8.99 -12.75
N ARG A 50 -5.02 -9.48 -13.69
CA ARG A 50 -5.29 -10.91 -13.87
C ARG A 50 -4.02 -11.71 -14.12
N ARG A 51 -3.18 -11.25 -15.06
CA ARG A 51 -1.89 -11.91 -15.35
C ARG A 51 -0.99 -11.91 -14.12
N TYR A 52 -0.85 -10.77 -13.45
CA TYR A 52 -0.07 -10.65 -12.22
C TYR A 52 -0.55 -11.63 -11.15
N MET A 53 -1.85 -11.72 -10.87
CA MET A 53 -2.39 -12.64 -9.86
C MET A 53 -2.12 -14.10 -10.21
N ALA A 54 -2.23 -14.48 -11.49
CA ALA A 54 -1.94 -15.85 -11.94
C ALA A 54 -0.45 -16.23 -11.80
N GLU A 55 0.45 -15.26 -11.97
CA GLU A 55 1.90 -15.48 -11.84
C GLU A 55 2.36 -15.44 -10.37
N THR A 56 1.80 -14.54 -9.56
CA THR A 56 2.25 -14.28 -8.19
C THR A 56 1.60 -15.21 -7.17
N TYR A 57 0.30 -15.51 -7.30
CA TYR A 57 -0.43 -16.34 -6.34
C TYR A 57 -0.50 -17.80 -6.81
N ILE A 58 0.67 -18.45 -6.87
CA ILE A 58 0.81 -19.88 -7.20
C ILE A 58 0.00 -20.74 -6.21
N GLU A 59 0.02 -20.37 -4.93
CA GLU A 59 -0.89 -20.83 -3.90
C GLU A 59 -1.61 -19.61 -3.30
N PRO A 60 -2.85 -19.76 -2.78
CA PRO A 60 -3.55 -18.66 -2.15
C PRO A 60 -2.73 -18.03 -1.01
N PRO A 61 -2.57 -16.70 -0.98
CA PRO A 61 -1.86 -16.02 0.09
C PRO A 61 -2.61 -16.14 1.43
N GLN A 62 -1.86 -16.05 2.53
CA GLN A 62 -2.45 -15.88 3.85
C GLN A 62 -2.56 -14.39 4.17
N PHE A 63 -3.77 -13.84 4.05
CA PHE A 63 -4.06 -12.46 4.43
C PHE A 63 -4.50 -12.36 5.90
N LYS A 64 -3.85 -11.48 6.64
CA LYS A 64 -4.31 -11.03 7.95
C LYS A 64 -4.47 -9.51 7.94
N VAL A 65 -5.70 -9.05 7.78
CA VAL A 65 -6.05 -7.63 7.95
C VAL A 65 -6.06 -7.32 9.43
N GLU A 66 -5.26 -6.35 9.86
CA GLU A 66 -5.18 -5.89 11.25
C GLU A 66 -6.02 -4.62 11.48
N ARG A 67 -6.11 -3.76 10.47
CA ARG A 67 -6.91 -2.53 10.54
C ARG A 67 -7.46 -2.13 9.17
N LEU A 68 -8.71 -1.66 9.16
CA LEU A 68 -9.32 -0.95 8.04
C LEU A 68 -9.66 0.47 8.48
N ILE A 69 -9.12 1.46 7.78
CA ILE A 69 -9.41 2.89 7.97
C ILE A 69 -10.05 3.39 6.68
N ALA A 70 -11.21 4.03 6.74
CA ALA A 70 -11.91 4.48 5.54
C ALA A 70 -12.43 5.91 5.72
N GLU A 71 -12.30 6.71 4.67
CA GLU A 71 -12.80 8.08 4.59
C GLU A 71 -13.26 8.36 3.15
N GLY A 72 -14.53 8.72 2.99
CA GLY A 72 -15.13 8.95 1.67
C GLY A 72 -14.97 7.74 0.75
N ASN A 73 -14.20 7.90 -0.32
CA ASN A 73 -13.91 6.85 -1.29
C ASN A 73 -12.55 6.17 -1.06
N MET A 74 -11.78 6.61 -0.06
CA MET A 74 -10.48 6.03 0.24
C MET A 74 -10.60 5.03 1.39
N LEU A 75 -9.79 3.97 1.31
CA LEU A 75 -9.69 2.96 2.35
C LEU A 75 -8.26 2.44 2.45
N ALA A 76 -7.67 2.51 3.63
CA ALA A 76 -6.40 1.90 3.94
C ALA A 76 -6.60 0.55 4.66
N ALA A 77 -5.99 -0.50 4.14
CA ALA A 77 -5.90 -1.81 4.77
C ALA A 77 -4.48 -2.05 5.25
N ILE A 78 -4.32 -2.22 6.56
CA ILE A 78 -3.03 -2.49 7.19
C ILE A 78 -3.05 -3.92 7.71
N GLY A 79 -1.99 -4.67 7.44
CA GLY A 79 -1.92 -6.03 7.93
C GLY A 79 -0.64 -6.75 7.58
N LYS A 80 -0.74 -8.08 7.56
CA LYS A 80 0.32 -8.99 7.15
C LYS A 80 -0.15 -9.88 6.03
N ILE A 81 0.77 -10.17 5.12
CA ILE A 81 0.57 -11.14 4.05
C ILE A 81 1.72 -12.13 4.08
N SER A 82 1.41 -13.41 4.00
CA SER A 82 2.42 -14.46 3.83
C SER A 82 2.21 -15.15 2.49
N LEU A 83 3.30 -15.22 1.72
CA LEU A 83 3.37 -15.80 0.39
C LEU A 83 4.31 -16.99 0.42
N LYS A 84 3.94 -18.05 -0.29
CA LYS A 84 4.81 -19.20 -0.49
C LYS A 84 5.61 -19.01 -1.77
N ASP A 85 6.92 -19.11 -1.67
CA ASP A 85 7.77 -19.06 -2.85
C ASP A 85 7.75 -20.38 -3.65
N LYS A 86 8.39 -20.37 -4.82
CA LYS A 86 8.54 -21.54 -5.70
C LYS A 86 9.29 -22.72 -5.06
N HIS A 87 9.98 -22.50 -3.94
CA HIS A 87 10.72 -23.52 -3.18
C HIS A 87 9.93 -24.03 -1.96
N GLY A 88 8.72 -23.50 -1.75
CA GLY A 88 7.84 -23.87 -0.65
C GLY A 88 8.14 -23.14 0.66
N LYS A 89 9.04 -22.15 0.67
CA LYS A 89 9.33 -21.32 1.84
C LYS A 89 8.28 -20.22 1.96
N MET A 90 7.79 -20.02 3.18
CA MET A 90 6.91 -18.88 3.49
C MET A 90 7.75 -17.62 3.71
N ALA A 91 7.37 -16.54 3.06
CA ALA A 91 7.87 -15.19 3.30
C ALA A 91 6.73 -14.30 3.81
N THR A 92 6.97 -13.59 4.91
CA THR A 92 5.98 -12.72 5.55
C THR A 92 6.32 -11.25 5.36
N TYR A 93 5.30 -10.47 5.00
CA TYR A 93 5.40 -9.04 4.79
C TYR A 93 4.38 -8.31 5.66
N SER A 94 4.76 -7.12 6.12
CA SER A 94 3.81 -6.11 6.56
C SER A 94 3.40 -5.27 5.36
N TYR A 95 2.11 -4.95 5.26
CA TYR A 95 1.61 -4.14 4.16
C TYR A 95 0.67 -3.02 4.64
N CYS A 96 0.60 -1.98 3.81
CA CYS A 96 -0.43 -0.96 3.83
C CYS A 96 -0.91 -0.76 2.39
N ASP A 97 -2.15 -1.15 2.12
CA ASP A 97 -2.79 -0.96 0.82
C ASP A 97 -3.79 0.18 0.92
N VAL A 98 -3.55 1.24 0.14
CA VAL A 98 -4.46 2.38 0.04
C VAL A 98 -5.28 2.25 -1.23
N TRP A 99 -6.57 2.01 -1.05
CA TRP A 99 -7.55 1.84 -2.11
C TRP A 99 -8.34 3.13 -2.34
N ASN A 100 -8.48 3.52 -3.60
CA ASN A 100 -9.45 4.50 -4.04
C ASN A 100 -10.62 3.78 -4.73
N PHE A 101 -11.83 4.07 -4.28
CA PHE A 101 -13.05 3.46 -4.80
C PHE A 101 -13.75 4.40 -5.78
N ARG A 102 -14.32 3.81 -6.84
CA ARG A 102 -15.19 4.50 -7.79
C ARG A 102 -16.43 3.64 -8.01
N ASP A 103 -17.60 4.22 -7.79
CA ASP A 103 -18.88 3.53 -7.96
C ASP A 103 -19.00 2.21 -7.16
N GLY A 104 -18.46 2.19 -5.93
CA GLY A 104 -18.44 1.03 -5.05
C GLY A 104 -17.45 -0.07 -5.46
N LYS A 105 -16.61 0.19 -6.47
CA LYS A 105 -15.58 -0.74 -6.95
C LYS A 105 -14.17 -0.24 -6.68
N MET A 106 -13.24 -1.18 -6.55
CA MET A 106 -11.83 -0.90 -6.36
C MET A 106 -11.27 -0.33 -7.67
N HIS A 107 -10.87 0.95 -7.63
CA HIS A 107 -10.42 1.68 -8.81
C HIS A 107 -8.91 1.80 -8.82
N GLU A 108 -8.31 2.36 -7.78
CA GLU A 108 -6.86 2.52 -7.68
C GLU A 108 -6.34 1.86 -6.41
N LEU A 109 -5.11 1.33 -6.50
CA LEU A 109 -4.34 0.81 -5.37
C LEU A 109 -2.98 1.49 -5.34
N SER A 110 -2.58 1.96 -4.17
CA SER A 110 -1.18 2.17 -3.81
C SER A 110 -0.79 1.15 -2.74
N ALA A 111 0.03 0.18 -3.11
CA ALA A 111 0.47 -0.90 -2.23
C ALA A 111 1.88 -0.62 -1.70
N TYR A 112 2.00 -0.58 -0.37
CA TYR A 112 3.27 -0.45 0.34
C TYR A 112 3.54 -1.75 1.07
N VAL A 113 4.64 -2.42 0.75
CA VAL A 113 4.98 -3.73 1.29
C VAL A 113 6.39 -3.70 1.85
N VAL A 114 6.58 -4.24 3.05
CA VAL A 114 7.87 -4.32 3.74
C VAL A 114 8.08 -5.77 4.18
N ALA A 115 9.21 -6.36 3.82
CA ALA A 115 9.60 -7.68 4.30
C ALA A 115 9.79 -7.67 5.82
N THR A 116 9.18 -8.63 6.52
CA THR A 116 9.24 -8.70 8.00
C THR A 116 10.02 -9.90 8.53
N ASP A 117 10.36 -10.84 7.66
CA ASP A 117 11.29 -11.91 7.99
C ASP A 117 12.72 -11.43 7.71
N GLN A 118 13.58 -11.52 8.73
CA GLN A 118 15.01 -11.22 8.63
C GLN A 118 15.73 -12.28 7.79
N ASP A 119 15.54 -12.23 6.48
CA ASP A 119 16.59 -12.58 5.54
C ASP A 119 16.86 -11.30 4.75
N GLU A 120 17.86 -10.53 5.17
CA GLU A 120 18.30 -9.23 4.62
C GLU A 120 18.61 -9.22 3.11
N LYS A 121 18.34 -10.32 2.39
CA LYS A 121 18.73 -10.54 0.99
C LYS A 121 17.58 -10.66 0.00
N SER A 122 16.30 -10.67 0.41
CA SER A 122 15.19 -10.82 -0.55
C SER A 122 14.58 -9.50 -1.01
N ASP A 123 14.67 -8.45 -0.20
CA ASP A 123 14.26 -7.11 -0.61
C ASP A 123 15.49 -6.33 -1.06
N LYS A 124 15.56 -6.04 -2.37
CA LYS A 124 16.63 -5.25 -2.99
C LYS A 124 16.74 -3.84 -2.39
N HIS A 125 15.72 -3.38 -1.66
CA HIS A 125 15.71 -2.11 -0.95
C HIS A 125 15.81 -2.27 0.57
N ALA A 126 15.85 -3.49 1.15
CA ALA A 126 15.95 -3.62 2.62
C ALA A 126 17.21 -2.98 3.21
N GLY A 127 18.30 -2.88 2.43
CA GLY A 127 19.49 -2.11 2.80
C GLY A 127 19.32 -0.59 2.69
N ASP A 128 18.34 -0.12 1.91
CA ASP A 128 18.03 1.28 1.64
C ASP A 128 16.81 1.78 2.43
N THR A 129 16.00 0.88 2.99
CA THR A 129 14.85 1.19 3.83
C THR A 129 15.34 1.63 5.19
N VAL A 130 15.79 2.89 5.25
CA VAL A 130 16.25 3.52 6.49
C VAL A 130 15.13 3.45 7.52
N ILE A 131 15.41 2.77 8.63
CA ILE A 131 14.63 2.86 9.86
C ILE A 131 14.81 4.31 10.38
N GLY A 132 13.97 5.23 9.90
CA GLY A 132 14.04 6.66 10.19
C GLY A 132 14.31 7.52 8.95
N SER A 133 13.25 7.90 8.23
CA SER A 133 13.16 8.84 7.10
C SER A 133 14.18 8.81 5.96
N GLY A 134 15.38 8.23 6.06
CA GLY A 134 16.36 8.10 4.98
C GLY A 134 16.86 9.39 4.33
N PHE A 135 16.27 10.55 4.66
CA PHE A 135 16.71 11.85 4.23
C PHE A 135 17.80 12.33 5.18
N THR A 136 18.99 12.56 4.64
CA THR A 136 19.89 13.57 5.20
C THR A 136 19.51 14.89 4.53
N TYR A 137 18.93 15.80 5.31
CA TYR A 137 18.62 17.14 4.82
C TYR A 137 19.93 17.90 4.65
N ASN A 138 20.27 18.29 3.41
CA ASN A 138 21.41 19.17 3.12
C ASN A 138 21.10 20.64 3.39
N GLU A 139 19.88 20.97 3.78
CA GLU A 139 19.50 22.29 4.27
C GLU A 139 19.79 22.36 5.77
N ALA A 140 20.30 23.50 6.23
CA ALA A 140 20.42 23.74 7.66
C ALA A 140 19.04 23.57 8.30
N GLU A 141 18.90 22.57 9.17
CA GLU A 141 17.69 22.39 9.97
C GLU A 141 17.40 23.71 10.67
N GLN A 142 16.33 24.39 10.25
CA GLN A 142 15.85 25.53 11.01
C GLN A 142 15.46 25.01 12.38
N PRO A 143 15.90 25.65 13.48
CA PRO A 143 15.53 25.21 14.81
C PRO A 143 14.01 25.06 14.87
N SER A 144 13.52 23.87 15.24
CA SER A 144 12.08 23.59 15.37
C SER A 144 11.38 24.41 16.47
N ASP A 145 12.12 25.33 17.10
CA ASP A 145 11.79 26.24 18.19
C ASP A 145 11.45 27.68 17.72
N GLN A 146 11.20 27.88 16.42
CA GLN A 146 10.52 29.10 15.94
C GLN A 146 9.03 28.88 15.62
N ARG A 147 8.46 27.76 16.07
CA ARG A 147 7.02 27.50 15.90
C ARG A 147 6.24 28.33 16.91
N LEU A 148 5.23 29.07 16.43
CA LEU A 148 4.23 29.69 17.30
C LEU A 148 3.66 28.64 18.27
N PRO A 149 3.37 29.00 19.52
CA PRO A 149 2.65 28.14 20.46
C PRO A 149 1.41 27.51 19.78
N VAL A 150 1.11 26.24 20.03
CA VAL A 150 0.03 25.49 19.35
C VAL A 150 -1.34 26.18 19.46
N ASP A 151 -1.55 26.94 20.53
CA ASP A 151 -2.73 27.78 20.79
C ASP A 151 -2.81 29.05 19.92
N GLN A 152 -1.78 29.33 19.11
CA GLN A 152 -1.66 30.49 18.23
C GLN A 152 -1.52 30.12 16.74
N VAL A 153 -1.53 28.82 16.42
CA VAL A 153 -1.49 28.29 15.04
C VAL A 153 -2.89 28.36 14.43
N ASN A 154 -3.04 29.00 13.27
CA ASN A 154 -4.29 28.99 12.50
C ASN A 154 -4.22 27.98 11.34
N ASP A 155 -5.34 27.73 10.66
CA ASP A 155 -5.43 26.73 9.57
C ASP A 155 -4.44 26.98 8.41
N GLN A 156 -3.94 28.21 8.23
CA GLN A 156 -2.92 28.56 7.23
C GLN A 156 -1.48 28.27 7.70
N ASP A 157 -1.28 28.08 9.00
CA ASP A 157 0.01 27.74 9.63
C ASP A 157 0.21 26.23 9.77
N ILE A 158 -0.83 25.42 9.49
CA ILE A 158 -0.71 23.97 9.35
C ILE A 158 0.20 23.72 8.15
N VAL A 159 1.37 23.17 8.43
CA VAL A 159 2.47 22.97 7.47
C VAL A 159 1.94 22.33 6.17
N ASN A 160 1.94 23.10 5.09
CA ASN A 160 2.05 22.53 3.75
C ASN A 160 3.40 21.81 3.71
N LEU A 161 3.38 20.47 3.74
CA LEU A 161 4.58 19.66 3.63
C LEU A 161 5.36 20.13 2.38
N PRO A 162 6.66 20.44 2.49
CA PRO A 162 7.44 20.84 1.34
C PRO A 162 7.43 19.71 0.31
N ASP A 163 7.40 20.09 -0.97
CA ASP A 163 7.58 19.17 -2.10
C ASP A 163 8.82 18.32 -1.82
N LEU A 164 8.63 17.00 -1.66
CA LEU A 164 9.64 16.06 -1.16
C LEU A 164 10.85 15.91 -2.09
N GLY A 165 10.87 16.63 -3.22
CA GLY A 165 11.92 16.58 -4.21
C GLY A 165 11.93 15.25 -4.97
N GLN A 166 12.72 15.19 -6.04
CA GLN A 166 12.86 13.96 -6.82
C GLN A 166 13.88 13.02 -6.17
N PRO A 167 13.66 11.69 -6.20
CA PRO A 167 14.57 10.72 -5.62
C PRO A 167 15.95 10.84 -6.25
N ASN A 168 17.00 10.76 -5.43
CA ASN A 168 18.36 10.61 -5.92
C ASN A 168 18.47 9.27 -6.67
N ARG A 169 18.63 9.33 -7.98
CA ARG A 169 18.92 8.16 -8.81
C ARG A 169 20.37 7.71 -8.59
N PRO A 170 20.64 6.41 -8.41
CA PRO A 170 21.97 5.87 -8.69
C PRO A 170 22.29 5.92 -10.20
#